data_AF-A0A510ITD4-F1
#
_entry.id   AF-A0A510ITD4-F1
#
_cell.length_a   1.000
_cell.length_b   1.000
_cell.length_c   1.000
_cell.angle_alpha   90.00
_cell.angle_beta   90.00
_cell.angle_gamma   90.00
#
_symmetry.space_group_name_H-M   'P 1'
#
loop_
_entity.id
_entity.type
_entity.pdbx_description
1 polymer ?
#
loop_
_entity_poly.entity_id
_entity_poly.type
_entity_poly.pdbx_seq_one_letter_code
_entity_poly.pdbx_strand_id
1 'polypeptide(L)'
;MEGASRFLRKLWKTVHNHVAAGSSEAEIDQQSLSDKQQQLRRKAHETIQKVGDDYSRRQTFNTAVAAVMELLNEVNKLAERDSEQGLAVEREALQAAVLLLAPIAPHICHQLWQVLGNSSALINTPWPQVDEKALVRSTITLVVQVNGKVRAKLEAAADADKESLEKMALEDENVQKFIGDATVRKVIVVPGKLVNIVAK
;
A
#
# COMPACT_ATOMS: atom_id res chain seq x y z
N MET A 1 -10.64 24.28 -7.58
CA MET A 1 -11.75 23.32 -7.84
C MET A 1 -11.41 22.24 -8.88
N GLU A 2 -10.60 22.53 -9.91
CA GLU A 2 -10.27 21.53 -10.95
C GLU A 2 -9.61 20.25 -10.44
N GLY A 3 -8.78 20.31 -9.39
CA GLY A 3 -8.14 19.14 -8.80
C GLY A 3 -9.15 18.12 -8.24
N ALA A 4 -10.13 18.60 -7.47
CA ALA A 4 -11.18 17.76 -6.90
C ALA A 4 -12.06 17.12 -7.98
N SER A 5 -12.46 17.90 -9.00
CA SER A 5 -13.24 17.38 -10.14
C SER A 5 -12.48 16.31 -10.92
N ARG A 6 -11.19 16.53 -11.21
CA ARG A 6 -10.33 15.53 -11.87
C ARG A 6 -10.21 14.25 -11.05
N PHE A 7 -10.05 14.36 -9.72
CA PHE A 7 -9.99 13.21 -8.84
C PHE A 7 -11.29 12.40 -8.85
N LEU A 8 -12.44 13.05 -8.70
CA LEU A 8 -13.74 12.36 -8.74
C LEU A 8 -14.00 11.68 -10.09
N ARG A 9 -13.61 12.32 -11.21
CA ARG A 9 -13.67 11.70 -12.55
C ARG A 9 -12.75 10.49 -12.67
N LYS A 10 -11.55 10.55 -12.05
CA LYS A 10 -10.63 9.41 -12.00
C LYS A 10 -11.24 8.25 -11.22
N LEU A 11 -11.79 8.51 -10.03
CA LEU A 11 -12.46 7.49 -9.22
C LEU A 11 -13.61 6.83 -10.01
N TRP A 12 -14.46 7.66 -10.61
CA TRP A 12 -15.57 7.19 -11.46
C TRP A 12 -15.07 6.27 -12.58
N LYS A 13 -14.06 6.72 -13.34
CA LYS A 13 -13.48 5.93 -14.43
C LYS A 13 -12.88 4.62 -13.91
N THR A 14 -12.15 4.64 -12.80
CA THR A 14 -11.51 3.43 -12.26
C THR A 14 -12.56 2.39 -11.84
N VAL A 15 -13.64 2.81 -11.16
CA VAL A 15 -14.75 1.91 -10.77
C VAL A 15 -15.44 1.33 -12.01
N HIS A 16 -15.79 2.13 -13.00
CA HIS A 16 -16.41 1.62 -14.22
C HIS A 16 -15.48 0.69 -15.01
N ASN A 17 -14.19 1.01 -15.06
CA ASN A 17 -13.19 0.15 -15.69
C ASN A 17 -13.02 -1.18 -14.95
N HIS A 18 -13.23 -1.22 -13.63
CA HIS A 18 -13.21 -2.45 -12.84
C HIS A 18 -14.43 -3.32 -13.20
N VAL A 19 -15.64 -2.76 -13.10
CA VAL A 19 -16.89 -3.47 -13.43
C VAL A 19 -16.90 -3.96 -14.89
N ALA A 20 -16.35 -3.18 -15.82
CA ALA A 20 -16.24 -3.58 -17.22
C ALA A 20 -15.28 -4.77 -17.46
N ALA A 21 -14.30 -4.98 -16.57
CA ALA A 21 -13.41 -6.14 -16.63
C ALA A 21 -14.04 -7.40 -16.03
N GLY A 22 -15.14 -7.23 -15.27
CA GLY A 22 -15.85 -8.29 -14.57
C GLY A 22 -16.08 -7.93 -13.11
N SER A 23 -16.88 -8.76 -12.43
CA SER A 23 -17.08 -8.67 -10.98
C SER A 23 -16.74 -10.01 -10.36
N SER A 24 -15.88 -9.98 -9.35
CA SER A 24 -15.64 -11.13 -8.47
C SER A 24 -16.25 -10.85 -7.10
N GLU A 25 -16.96 -11.83 -6.56
CA GLU A 25 -17.43 -11.88 -5.16
C GLU A 25 -16.69 -12.97 -4.38
N ALA A 26 -15.62 -13.52 -4.96
CA ALA A 26 -14.80 -14.52 -4.30
C ALA A 26 -14.22 -13.96 -3.01
N GLU A 27 -14.16 -14.83 -1.99
CA GLU A 27 -13.40 -14.54 -0.79
C GLU A 27 -11.92 -14.40 -1.14
N ILE A 28 -11.28 -13.39 -0.57
CA ILE A 28 -9.86 -13.14 -0.79
C ILE A 28 -9.05 -14.18 0.00
N ASP A 29 -8.38 -15.07 -0.72
CA ASP A 29 -7.46 -16.03 -0.12
C ASP A 29 -6.07 -15.40 0.02
N GLN A 30 -5.74 -15.02 1.25
CA GLN A 30 -4.48 -14.31 1.55
C GLN A 30 -3.23 -15.11 1.16
N GLN A 31 -3.31 -16.44 1.16
CA GLN A 31 -2.15 -17.30 0.90
C GLN A 31 -1.84 -17.43 -0.59
N SER A 32 -2.81 -17.18 -1.46
CA SER A 32 -2.65 -17.28 -2.92
C SER A 32 -2.49 -15.93 -3.61
N LEU A 33 -2.45 -14.82 -2.87
CA LEU A 33 -2.26 -13.50 -3.45
C LEU A 33 -0.88 -13.32 -4.07
N SER A 34 -0.85 -12.80 -5.29
CA SER A 34 0.38 -12.31 -5.93
C SER A 34 0.98 -11.13 -5.14
N ASP A 35 2.27 -10.84 -5.33
CA ASP A 35 2.93 -9.70 -4.66
C ASP A 35 2.20 -8.37 -4.90
N LYS A 36 1.69 -8.15 -6.13
CA LYS A 36 0.93 -6.94 -6.46
C LYS A 36 -0.41 -6.90 -5.74
N GLN A 37 -1.09 -8.03 -5.65
CA GLN A 37 -2.36 -8.14 -4.94
C GLN A 37 -2.18 -7.93 -3.43
N GLN A 38 -1.15 -8.54 -2.83
CA GLN A 38 -0.79 -8.30 -1.43
C GLN A 38 -0.47 -6.82 -1.19
N GLN A 39 0.29 -6.19 -2.10
CA GLN A 39 0.63 -4.77 -2.00
C GLN A 39 -0.61 -3.87 -2.09
N LEU A 40 -1.52 -4.13 -3.03
CA LEU A 40 -2.75 -3.36 -3.19
C LEU A 40 -3.67 -3.51 -1.97
N ARG A 41 -3.88 -4.75 -1.53
CA ARG A 41 -4.67 -5.07 -0.34
C ARG A 41 -4.11 -4.38 0.90
N ARG A 42 -2.80 -4.46 1.11
CA ARG A 42 -2.12 -3.74 2.20
C ARG A 42 -2.36 -2.24 2.13
N LYS A 43 -2.19 -1.62 0.95
CA LYS A 43 -2.43 -0.17 0.79
C LYS A 43 -3.87 0.21 1.13
N ALA A 44 -4.86 -0.62 0.79
CA ALA A 44 -6.25 -0.39 1.16
C ALA A 44 -6.42 -0.35 2.69
N HIS A 45 -5.88 -1.35 3.40
CA HIS A 45 -5.96 -1.44 4.86
C HIS A 45 -5.15 -0.35 5.59
N GLU A 46 -3.95 0.01 5.08
CA GLU A 46 -3.18 1.17 5.56
C GLU A 46 -3.99 2.48 5.42
N THR A 47 -4.76 2.61 4.32
CA THR A 47 -5.59 3.79 4.05
C THR A 47 -6.81 3.82 4.97
N ILE A 48 -7.47 2.68 5.22
CA ILE A 48 -8.58 2.57 6.19
C ILE A 48 -8.12 3.01 7.57
N GLN A 49 -6.98 2.49 8.04
CA GLN A 49 -6.41 2.84 9.34
C GLN A 49 -6.10 4.34 9.44
N LYS A 50 -5.42 4.90 8.44
CA LYS A 50 -5.04 6.31 8.40
C LYS A 50 -6.26 7.23 8.38
N VAL A 51 -7.23 6.98 7.50
CA VAL A 51 -8.42 7.82 7.38
C VAL A 51 -9.29 7.72 8.65
N GLY A 52 -9.38 6.53 9.26
CA GLY A 52 -10.04 6.35 10.55
C GLY A 52 -9.44 7.24 11.65
N ASP A 53 -8.11 7.30 11.76
CA ASP A 53 -7.39 8.19 12.70
C ASP A 53 -7.58 9.68 12.34
N ASP A 54 -7.54 10.01 11.05
CA ASP A 54 -7.68 11.39 10.55
C ASP A 54 -9.08 11.94 10.83
N TYR A 55 -10.15 11.14 10.69
CA TYR A 55 -11.52 11.58 10.99
C TYR A 55 -11.85 11.58 12.49
N SER A 56 -11.39 10.58 13.25
CA SER A 56 -11.77 10.42 14.66
C SER A 56 -10.96 11.30 15.61
N ARG A 57 -9.63 11.37 15.43
CA ARG A 57 -8.72 11.97 16.39
C ARG A 57 -8.13 13.29 15.89
N ARG A 58 -7.62 13.31 14.66
CA ARG A 58 -6.87 14.48 14.13
C ARG A 58 -7.75 15.56 13.52
N GLN A 59 -8.95 15.19 13.08
CA GLN A 59 -9.89 16.04 12.34
C GLN A 59 -9.26 16.69 11.09
N THR A 60 -8.32 15.98 10.46
CA THR A 60 -7.58 16.44 9.27
C THR A 60 -8.19 15.88 7.98
N PHE A 61 -9.33 16.41 7.55
CA PHE A 61 -10.05 15.91 6.37
C PHE A 61 -9.23 15.96 5.07
N ASN A 62 -8.34 16.94 4.91
CA ASN A 62 -7.50 17.05 3.72
C ASN A 62 -6.50 15.89 3.60
N THR A 63 -5.96 15.40 4.72
CA THR A 63 -5.03 14.26 4.71
C THR A 63 -5.75 12.95 4.46
N ALA A 64 -7.01 12.84 4.89
CA ALA A 64 -7.88 11.73 4.56
C ALA A 64 -8.14 11.67 3.03
N VAL A 65 -8.50 12.79 2.41
CA VAL A 65 -8.68 12.85 0.94
C VAL A 65 -7.39 12.48 0.21
N ALA A 66 -6.25 13.01 0.67
CA ALA A 66 -4.95 12.68 0.07
C ALA A 66 -4.63 11.18 0.19
N ALA A 67 -4.95 10.53 1.31
CA ALA A 67 -4.76 9.09 1.48
C ALA A 67 -5.63 8.28 0.49
N VAL A 68 -6.89 8.68 0.27
CA VAL A 68 -7.75 8.03 -0.72
C VAL A 68 -7.25 8.27 -2.16
N MET A 69 -6.69 9.46 -2.46
CA MET A 69 -6.04 9.72 -3.76
C MET A 69 -4.84 8.81 -3.99
N GLU A 70 -4.00 8.59 -2.97
CA GLU A 70 -2.88 7.67 -3.03
C GLU A 70 -3.35 6.22 -3.26
N LEU A 71 -4.36 5.76 -2.53
CA LEU A 71 -4.97 4.45 -2.74
C LEU A 71 -5.43 4.27 -4.18
N LEU A 72 -6.14 5.26 -4.73
CA LEU A 72 -6.61 5.21 -6.12
C LEU A 72 -5.46 5.19 -7.13
N ASN A 73 -4.32 5.83 -6.84
CA ASN A 73 -3.13 5.74 -7.68
C ASN A 73 -2.56 4.32 -7.68
N GLU A 74 -2.46 3.68 -6.52
CA GLU A 74 -2.00 2.29 -6.40
C GLU A 74 -2.97 1.30 -7.06
N VAL A 75 -4.29 1.49 -6.94
CA VAL A 75 -5.28 0.68 -7.69
C VAL A 75 -4.98 0.70 -9.18
N ASN A 76 -4.81 1.89 -9.78
CA ASN A 76 -4.54 1.99 -11.22
C ASN A 76 -3.18 1.41 -11.64
N LYS A 77 -2.24 1.23 -10.70
CA LYS A 77 -0.91 0.68 -10.95
C LYS A 77 -0.84 -0.84 -10.74
N LEU A 78 -1.58 -1.37 -9.78
CA LEU A 78 -1.45 -2.73 -9.27
C LEU A 78 -2.62 -3.65 -9.63
N ALA A 79 -3.72 -3.12 -10.18
CA ALA A 79 -4.89 -3.93 -10.53
C ALA A 79 -4.54 -5.05 -11.54
N GLU A 80 -4.88 -6.29 -11.18
CA GLU A 80 -4.71 -7.50 -12.00
C GLU A 80 -6.10 -8.06 -12.35
N ARG A 81 -6.65 -7.57 -13.46
CA ARG A 81 -8.05 -7.80 -13.84
C ARG A 81 -8.29 -9.04 -14.68
N ASP A 82 -7.25 -9.81 -14.90
CA ASP A 82 -7.22 -11.10 -15.58
C ASP A 82 -7.43 -12.28 -14.64
N SER A 83 -7.48 -12.04 -13.32
CA SER A 83 -7.69 -13.08 -12.30
C SER A 83 -8.87 -12.75 -11.37
N GLU A 84 -9.52 -13.80 -10.89
CA GLU A 84 -10.65 -13.69 -9.96
C GLU A 84 -10.23 -13.07 -8.61
N GLN A 85 -9.05 -13.46 -8.08
CA GLN A 85 -8.47 -12.88 -6.87
C GLN A 85 -8.06 -11.41 -7.08
N GLY A 86 -7.48 -11.07 -8.23
CA GLY A 86 -7.11 -9.68 -8.53
C GLY A 86 -8.33 -8.76 -8.66
N LEU A 87 -9.43 -9.24 -9.25
CA LEU A 87 -10.72 -8.54 -9.24
C LEU A 87 -11.28 -8.40 -7.82
N ALA A 88 -11.25 -9.44 -6.99
CA ALA A 88 -11.72 -9.37 -5.61
C ALA A 88 -10.94 -8.34 -4.77
N VAL A 89 -9.61 -8.33 -4.90
CA VAL A 89 -8.73 -7.36 -4.21
C VAL A 89 -8.96 -5.93 -4.72
N GLU A 90 -9.10 -5.73 -6.04
CA GLU A 90 -9.43 -4.41 -6.58
C GLU A 90 -10.80 -3.92 -6.08
N ARG A 91 -11.80 -4.82 -6.00
CA ARG A 91 -13.13 -4.50 -5.47
C ARG A 91 -13.05 -4.07 -4.00
N GLU A 92 -12.34 -4.81 -3.16
CA GLU A 92 -12.12 -4.45 -1.75
C GLU A 92 -11.52 -3.03 -1.62
N ALA A 93 -10.47 -2.75 -2.41
CA ALA A 93 -9.80 -1.44 -2.39
C ALA A 93 -10.73 -0.30 -2.87
N LEU A 94 -11.53 -0.53 -3.92
CA LEU A 94 -12.47 0.47 -4.44
C LEU A 94 -13.65 0.70 -3.50
N GLN A 95 -14.18 -0.35 -2.88
CA GLN A 95 -15.23 -0.24 -1.86
C GLN A 95 -14.72 0.55 -0.65
N ALA A 96 -13.49 0.28 -0.19
CA ALA A 96 -12.85 1.07 0.85
C ALA A 96 -12.72 2.54 0.43
N ALA A 97 -12.19 2.83 -0.76
CA ALA A 97 -12.06 4.21 -1.25
C ALA A 97 -13.39 4.97 -1.28
N VAL A 98 -14.47 4.30 -1.73
CA VAL A 98 -15.83 4.85 -1.78
C VAL A 98 -16.38 5.13 -0.38
N LEU A 99 -16.23 4.20 0.57
CA LEU A 99 -16.69 4.39 1.95
C LEU A 99 -15.92 5.50 2.67
N LEU A 100 -14.60 5.52 2.54
CA LEU A 100 -13.73 6.51 3.20
C LEU A 100 -13.98 7.94 2.68
N LEU A 101 -14.36 8.09 1.41
CA LEU A 101 -14.64 9.38 0.78
C LEU A 101 -16.10 9.85 0.98
N ALA A 102 -17.01 8.94 1.36
CA ALA A 102 -18.44 9.26 1.47
C ALA A 102 -18.78 10.45 2.39
N PRO A 103 -18.10 10.69 3.53
CA PRO A 103 -18.35 11.88 4.34
C PRO A 103 -18.08 13.21 3.62
N ILE A 104 -17.31 13.19 2.53
CA ILE A 104 -16.87 14.37 1.78
C ILE A 104 -17.64 14.51 0.45
N ALA A 105 -17.84 13.40 -0.26
CA ALA A 105 -18.50 13.37 -1.57
C ALA A 105 -19.61 12.30 -1.62
N PRO A 106 -20.68 12.43 -0.81
CA PRO A 106 -21.64 11.35 -0.56
C PRO A 106 -22.39 10.90 -1.82
N HIS A 107 -22.81 11.84 -2.68
CA HIS A 107 -23.65 11.53 -3.85
C HIS A 107 -22.94 10.62 -4.87
N ILE A 108 -21.70 10.98 -5.24
CA ILE A 108 -20.90 10.17 -6.17
C ILE A 108 -20.52 8.83 -5.52
N CYS A 109 -20.17 8.83 -4.24
CA CYS A 109 -19.83 7.60 -3.52
C CYS A 109 -21.02 6.65 -3.46
N HIS A 110 -22.24 7.15 -3.19
CA HIS A 110 -23.45 6.33 -3.18
C HIS A 110 -23.73 5.72 -4.55
N GLN A 111 -23.60 6.49 -5.63
CA GLN A 111 -23.78 5.96 -6.99
C GLN A 111 -22.73 4.87 -7.30
N LEU A 112 -21.46 5.11 -6.97
CA LEU A 112 -20.38 4.15 -7.22
C LEU A 112 -20.52 2.89 -6.36
N TRP A 113 -21.05 3.01 -5.14
CA TRP A 113 -21.36 1.88 -4.27
C TRP A 113 -22.35 0.90 -4.92
N GLN A 114 -23.39 1.44 -5.56
CA GLN A 114 -24.36 0.66 -6.33
C GLN A 114 -23.73 0.05 -7.60
N VAL A 115 -22.88 0.82 -8.30
CA VAL A 115 -22.13 0.32 -9.47
C VAL A 115 -21.22 -0.87 -9.11
N LEU A 116 -20.64 -0.88 -7.90
CA LEU A 116 -19.86 -2.00 -7.36
C LEU A 116 -20.72 -3.20 -6.92
N GLY A 117 -22.02 -3.22 -7.24
CA GLY A 117 -22.92 -4.34 -6.99
C GLY A 117 -23.54 -4.38 -5.59
N ASN A 118 -23.33 -3.37 -4.76
CA ASN A 118 -23.93 -3.36 -3.42
C ASN A 118 -25.38 -2.89 -3.46
N SER A 119 -26.28 -3.66 -2.85
CA SER A 119 -27.72 -3.35 -2.82
C SER A 119 -28.13 -2.40 -1.70
N SER A 120 -27.36 -2.34 -0.60
CA SER A 120 -27.66 -1.47 0.53
C SER A 120 -27.33 0.00 0.24
N ALA A 121 -28.06 0.90 0.90
CA ALA A 121 -27.70 2.30 0.88
C ALA A 121 -26.36 2.52 1.60
N LEU A 122 -25.41 3.17 0.93
CA LEU A 122 -24.05 3.40 1.47
C LEU A 122 -24.06 4.02 2.88
N ILE A 123 -25.01 4.91 3.17
CA ILE A 123 -25.09 5.60 4.47
C ILE A 123 -25.39 4.64 5.64
N ASN A 124 -25.96 3.47 5.36
CA ASN A 124 -26.26 2.45 6.36
C ASN A 124 -25.11 1.43 6.50
N THR A 125 -24.07 1.54 5.67
CA THR A 125 -22.92 0.63 5.71
C THR A 125 -22.00 1.01 6.88
N PRO A 126 -21.58 0.04 7.72
CA PRO A 126 -20.59 0.28 8.76
C PRO A 126 -19.26 0.80 8.20
N TRP A 127 -18.51 1.50 9.03
CA TRP A 127 -17.15 1.92 8.69
C TRP A 127 -16.26 0.69 8.42
N PRO A 128 -15.43 0.70 7.35
CA PRO A 128 -14.56 -0.43 7.02
C PRO A 128 -13.57 -0.72 8.15
N GLN A 129 -13.39 -2.00 8.47
CA GLN A 129 -12.47 -2.45 9.51
C GLN A 129 -11.12 -2.82 8.91
N VAL A 130 -10.06 -2.59 9.68
CA VAL A 130 -8.69 -2.96 9.29
C VAL A 130 -8.49 -4.46 9.51
N ASP A 131 -8.03 -5.16 8.48
CA ASP A 131 -7.50 -6.51 8.58
C ASP A 131 -6.00 -6.44 8.91
N GLU A 132 -5.64 -6.69 10.17
CA GLU A 132 -4.26 -6.67 10.64
C GLU A 132 -3.35 -7.64 9.87
N LYS A 133 -3.90 -8.74 9.33
CA LYS A 133 -3.12 -9.67 8.51
C LYS A 133 -2.71 -9.07 7.17
N ALA A 134 -3.56 -8.20 6.60
CA ALA A 134 -3.25 -7.48 5.36
C ALA A 134 -2.17 -6.41 5.55
N LEU A 135 -1.95 -5.94 6.78
CA LEU A 135 -0.90 -4.96 7.09
C LEU A 135 0.50 -5.58 7.19
N VAL A 136 0.59 -6.90 7.36
CA VAL A 136 1.88 -7.59 7.51
C VAL A 136 2.69 -7.42 6.22
N ARG A 137 3.94 -6.99 6.38
CA ARG A 137 4.91 -6.95 5.30
C ARG A 137 5.69 -8.25 5.33
N SER A 138 5.70 -8.99 4.23
CA SER A 138 6.63 -10.10 4.02
C SER A 138 8.03 -9.57 3.74
N THR A 139 8.13 -8.41 3.08
CA THR A 139 9.40 -7.76 2.72
C THR A 139 9.47 -6.30 3.17
N ILE A 140 10.67 -5.87 3.55
CA ILE A 140 11.01 -4.50 3.93
C ILE A 140 12.08 -3.96 2.98
N THR A 141 12.00 -2.67 2.65
CA THR A 141 13.08 -1.97 1.97
C THR A 141 14.16 -1.61 2.97
N LEU A 142 15.28 -2.33 2.93
CA LEU A 142 16.46 -2.09 3.74
C LEU A 142 17.35 -1.03 3.08
N VAL A 143 17.51 0.12 3.75
CA VAL A 143 18.43 1.15 3.28
C VAL A 143 19.85 0.80 3.71
N VAL A 144 20.78 0.66 2.76
CA VAL A 144 22.18 0.38 3.07
C VAL A 144 23.02 1.65 2.92
N GLN A 145 23.81 1.93 3.95
CA GLN A 145 24.69 3.09 4.03
C GLN A 145 26.15 2.65 4.17
N VAL A 146 27.06 3.43 3.59
CA VAL A 146 28.50 3.33 3.83
C VAL A 146 28.98 4.68 4.35
N ASN A 147 29.57 4.68 5.54
CA ASN A 147 29.99 5.89 6.25
C ASN A 147 28.89 6.97 6.32
N GLY A 148 27.64 6.53 6.58
CA GLY A 148 26.47 7.42 6.72
C GLY A 148 25.85 7.92 5.41
N LYS A 149 26.38 7.54 4.24
CA LYS A 149 25.79 7.89 2.93
C LYS A 149 25.04 6.69 2.34
N VAL A 150 23.82 6.90 1.86
CA VAL A 150 22.98 5.85 1.24
C VAL A 150 23.62 5.37 -0.05
N ARG A 151 23.87 4.07 -0.16
CA ARG A 151 24.49 3.42 -1.32
C ARG A 151 23.58 2.42 -2.00
N ALA A 152 22.74 1.69 -1.26
CA ALA A 152 21.80 0.75 -1.84
C ALA A 152 20.46 0.77 -1.11
N LYS A 153 19.45 0.22 -1.77
CA LYS A 153 18.15 -0.12 -1.19
C LYS A 153 17.88 -1.56 -1.59
N LEU A 154 17.84 -2.45 -0.61
CA LEU A 154 17.62 -3.89 -0.79
C LEU A 154 16.22 -4.25 -0.32
N GLU A 155 15.65 -5.32 -0.87
CA GLU A 155 14.46 -5.94 -0.30
C GLU A 155 14.89 -7.10 0.59
N ALA A 156 14.50 -7.07 1.86
CA ALA A 156 14.79 -8.12 2.84
C ALA A 156 13.48 -8.67 3.40
N ALA A 157 13.47 -9.92 3.88
CA ALA A 157 12.35 -10.43 4.64
C ALA A 157 12.12 -9.57 5.90
N ALA A 158 10.87 -9.31 6.26
CA ALA A 158 10.54 -8.43 7.39
C ALA A 158 10.99 -9.01 8.74
N ASP A 159 11.13 -10.33 8.81
CA ASP A 159 11.62 -11.12 9.95
C ASP A 159 13.10 -11.51 9.82
N ALA A 160 13.81 -11.00 8.80
CA ALA A 160 15.22 -11.28 8.61
C ALA A 160 16.03 -10.87 9.85
N ASP A 161 16.84 -11.80 10.34
CA ASP A 161 17.72 -11.55 11.48
C ASP A 161 18.86 -10.59 11.13
N LYS A 162 19.55 -10.14 12.17
CA LYS A 162 20.64 -9.17 12.03
C LYS A 162 21.75 -9.67 11.11
N GLU A 163 22.10 -10.95 11.21
CA GLU A 163 23.21 -11.56 10.46
C GLU A 163 22.87 -11.65 8.97
N SER A 164 21.64 -12.03 8.64
CA SER A 164 21.13 -12.08 7.26
C SER A 164 21.12 -10.69 6.62
N LEU A 165 20.65 -9.67 7.35
CA LEU A 165 20.63 -8.28 6.87
C LEU A 165 22.05 -7.72 6.64
N GLU A 166 22.99 -8.05 7.54
CA GLU A 166 24.39 -7.68 7.40
C GLU A 166 25.04 -8.33 6.19
N LYS A 167 24.83 -9.64 6.00
CA LYS A 167 25.34 -10.39 4.86
C LYS A 167 24.81 -9.83 3.53
N MET A 168 23.49 -9.65 3.43
CA MET A 168 22.86 -9.05 2.23
C MET A 168 23.44 -7.67 1.90
N ALA A 169 23.67 -6.83 2.93
CA ALA A 169 24.22 -5.50 2.73
C ALA A 169 25.68 -5.53 2.23
N LEU A 170 26.49 -6.48 2.71
CA LEU A 170 27.89 -6.64 2.30
C LEU A 170 28.06 -7.33 0.94
N GLU A 171 27.07 -8.11 0.50
CA GLU A 171 27.04 -8.78 -0.80
C GLU A 171 26.57 -7.87 -1.94
N ASP A 172 25.97 -6.71 -1.63
CA ASP A 172 25.54 -5.76 -2.66
C ASP A 172 26.73 -5.17 -3.43
N GLU A 173 26.68 -5.27 -4.76
CA GLU A 173 27.77 -4.83 -5.64
C GLU A 173 28.08 -3.34 -5.49
N ASN A 174 27.07 -2.50 -5.27
CA ASN A 174 27.28 -1.07 -5.15
C ASN A 174 27.94 -0.75 -3.81
N VAL A 175 27.49 -1.40 -2.73
CA VAL A 175 28.11 -1.30 -1.41
C VAL A 175 29.57 -1.74 -1.45
N GLN A 176 29.88 -2.88 -2.10
CA GLN A 176 31.25 -3.35 -2.27
C GLN A 176 32.13 -2.34 -3.02
N LYS A 177 31.62 -1.70 -4.08
CA LYS A 177 32.34 -0.62 -4.78
C LYS A 177 32.68 0.57 -3.87
N PHE A 178 31.80 0.89 -2.92
CA PHE A 178 32.03 1.99 -1.96
C PHE A 178 32.88 1.58 -0.76
N ILE A 179 32.99 0.29 -0.45
CA ILE A 179 33.94 -0.23 0.53
C ILE A 179 35.34 -0.30 -0.11
N GLY A 180 35.46 -0.79 -1.34
CA GLY A 180 36.74 -0.94 -2.03
C GLY A 180 37.73 -1.79 -1.21
N ASP A 181 38.95 -1.29 -1.06
CA ASP A 181 40.01 -1.93 -0.26
C ASP A 181 39.96 -1.56 1.24
N ALA A 182 38.96 -0.77 1.66
CA ALA A 182 38.84 -0.33 3.05
C ALA A 182 38.41 -1.48 3.97
N THR A 183 38.91 -1.46 5.21
CA THR A 183 38.55 -2.50 6.18
C THR A 183 37.23 -2.13 6.85
N VAL A 184 36.27 -3.06 6.83
CA VAL A 184 35.00 -2.91 7.59
C VAL A 184 35.31 -2.94 9.08
N ARG A 185 35.11 -1.81 9.76
CA ARG A 185 35.38 -1.66 11.21
C ARG A 185 34.17 -2.02 12.06
N LYS A 186 32.98 -1.71 11.55
CA LYS A 186 31.72 -1.90 12.29
C LYS A 186 30.55 -1.93 11.33
N VAL A 187 29.61 -2.85 11.55
CA VAL A 187 28.30 -2.84 10.91
C VAL A 187 27.24 -2.54 11.96
N ILE A 188 26.36 -1.58 11.66
CA ILE A 188 25.26 -1.16 12.52
C ILE A 188 23.96 -1.51 11.82
N VAL A 189 23.27 -2.51 12.34
CA VAL A 189 21.98 -2.95 11.82
C VAL A 189 20.87 -2.40 12.71
N VAL A 190 19.92 -1.69 12.09
CA VAL A 190 18.66 -1.32 12.72
C VAL A 190 17.57 -2.16 12.03
N PRO A 191 17.09 -3.23 12.68
CA PRO A 191 16.08 -4.12 12.11
C PRO A 191 14.87 -3.33 11.58
N GLY A 192 14.37 -3.70 10.40
CA GLY A 192 13.23 -3.01 9.81
C GLY A 192 13.52 -1.65 9.14
N LYS A 193 14.75 -1.11 9.24
CA LYS A 193 15.05 0.25 8.74
C LYS A 193 16.30 0.34 7.87
N LEU A 194 17.49 0.04 8.40
CA LEU A 194 18.75 0.31 7.70
C LEU A 194 19.92 -0.54 8.19
N VAL A 195 20.93 -0.67 7.33
CA VAL A 195 22.28 -1.16 7.69
C VAL A 195 23.28 -0.06 7.35
N ASN A 196 24.11 0.32 8.31
CA ASN A 196 25.21 1.27 8.10
C ASN A 196 26.56 0.59 8.32
N ILE A 197 27.38 0.60 7.29
CA ILE A 197 28.71 -0.01 7.25
C ILE A 197 29.73 1.09 7.45
N VAL A 198 30.53 0.96 8.50
CA VAL A 198 31.65 1.87 8.78
C VAL A 198 32.92 1.22 8.24
N ALA A 199 33.39 1.74 7.11
CA ALA A 199 34.62 1.28 6.45
C ALA A 199 35.70 2.37 6.56
N LYS A 200 36.92 1.98 6.92
CA LYS A 200 38.08 2.87 7.07
C LYS A 200 39.31 2.30 6.40
#